data_AF-A0A517U574-F1
#
_entry.id   AF-A0A517U574-F1
#
_cell.length_a   1.000
_cell.length_b   1.000
_cell.length_c   1.000
_cell.angle_alpha   90.00
_cell.angle_beta   90.00
_cell.angle_gamma   90.00
#
_symmetry.space_group_name_H-M   'P 1'
#
loop_
_entity.id
_entity.type
_entity.pdbx_description
1 polymer ?
#
loop_
_entity_poly.entity_id
_entity_poly.type
_entity_poly.pdbx_seq_one_letter_code
_entity_poly.pdbx_strand_id
1 'polypeptide(L)'
;MARSEDGKLERAPITAAEMERFQRNAPAALARRGPAFVGETFAEAFETLLIGGTPIVGMLWYGWSADQLLLFLLVGTWTAMLLDFVKYLAAAGAVERFAAAKFDDWHVWVVVGALRRGESEAAAEHLRVQHQPALGMLVDLACGGVGTLFILLAVHAGPGPGLRELLAERSVQWSLGGLVVYQLALTAWEIVRCRRWPETCVAKATLGIRGLGLFLLMFLVVMLREQAGETGEISRGVMLTVNGLIVALAVFNVVGLMWLRGETRWLREYLEERRRAAR
;
A
#
# COMPACT_ATOMS: atom_id res chain seq x y z
N MET A 1 -12.89 -13.17 -16.71
CA MET A 1 -11.49 -12.79 -16.97
C MET A 1 -10.92 -13.81 -17.94
N ALA A 2 -10.82 -13.46 -19.22
CA ALA A 2 -10.27 -14.36 -20.23
C ALA A 2 -8.74 -14.22 -20.23
N ARG A 3 -8.03 -15.18 -19.65
CA ARG A 3 -6.58 -15.30 -19.85
C ARG A 3 -6.36 -15.81 -21.27
N SER A 4 -5.53 -15.11 -22.05
CA SER A 4 -4.89 -15.70 -23.22
C SER A 4 -4.17 -16.98 -22.80
N GLU A 5 -4.24 -18.04 -23.61
CA GLU A 5 -3.62 -19.35 -23.34
C GLU A 5 -2.10 -19.27 -23.08
N ASP A 6 -1.45 -18.14 -23.45
CA ASP A 6 -0.02 -17.88 -23.24
C ASP A 6 0.32 -17.22 -21.88
N GLY A 7 -0.67 -16.91 -21.03
CA GLY A 7 -0.43 -16.16 -19.79
C GLY A 7 0.05 -14.71 -20.00
N LYS A 8 0.03 -14.21 -21.25
CA LYS A 8 0.29 -12.81 -21.58
C LYS A 8 -0.94 -11.99 -21.24
N LEU A 9 -0.74 -10.91 -20.47
CA LEU A 9 -1.78 -9.92 -20.20
C LEU A 9 -2.37 -9.43 -21.53
N GLU A 10 -3.70 -9.40 -21.61
CA GLU A 10 -4.42 -8.93 -22.79
C GLU A 10 -3.94 -7.51 -23.13
N ARG A 11 -3.31 -7.37 -24.31
CA ARG A 11 -2.85 -6.09 -24.82
C ARG A 11 -3.96 -5.46 -25.65
N ALA A 12 -4.23 -4.19 -25.41
CA ALA A 12 -5.17 -3.39 -26.17
C ALA A 12 -4.44 -2.24 -26.87
N PRO A 13 -4.85 -1.88 -28.10
CA PRO A 13 -4.30 -0.74 -28.80
C PRO A 13 -4.59 0.56 -28.04
N ILE A 14 -3.60 1.45 -27.97
CA ILE A 14 -3.75 2.80 -27.44
C ILE A 14 -4.55 3.60 -28.45
N THR A 15 -5.84 3.78 -28.17
CA THR A 15 -6.75 4.49 -29.08
C THR A 15 -6.45 5.99 -29.13
N ALA A 16 -6.99 6.69 -30.14
CA ALA A 16 -6.89 8.15 -30.22
C ALA A 16 -7.47 8.85 -28.98
N ALA A 17 -8.56 8.31 -28.40
CA ALA A 17 -9.17 8.83 -27.19
C ALA A 17 -8.26 8.66 -25.96
N GLU A 18 -7.56 7.52 -25.84
CA GLU A 18 -6.57 7.32 -24.77
C GLU A 18 -5.38 8.27 -24.95
N MET A 19 -4.92 8.48 -26.19
CA MET A 19 -3.84 9.42 -26.49
C MET A 19 -4.22 10.86 -26.17
N GLU A 20 -5.44 11.28 -26.48
CA GLU A 20 -5.96 12.61 -26.14
C GLU A 20 -6.02 12.79 -24.61
N ARG A 21 -6.53 11.77 -23.89
CA ARG A 21 -6.55 11.75 -22.42
C ARG A 21 -5.14 11.83 -21.84
N PHE A 22 -4.20 11.07 -22.38
CA PHE A 22 -2.78 11.14 -22.00
C PHE A 22 -2.23 12.56 -22.18
N GLN A 23 -2.42 13.18 -23.33
CA GLN A 23 -1.90 14.53 -23.62
C GLN A 23 -2.47 15.58 -22.67
N ARG A 24 -3.76 15.49 -22.34
CA ARG A 24 -4.43 16.38 -21.38
C ARG A 24 -3.89 16.23 -19.96
N ASN A 25 -3.63 14.99 -19.51
CA ASN A 25 -3.31 14.69 -18.11
C ASN A 25 -1.80 14.64 -17.82
N ALA A 26 -0.96 14.39 -18.81
CA ALA A 26 0.48 14.24 -18.67
C ALA A 26 1.18 15.42 -17.97
N PRO A 27 0.86 16.71 -18.25
CA PRO A 27 1.47 17.83 -17.54
C PRO A 27 1.17 17.83 -16.03
N ALA A 28 -0.06 17.51 -15.65
CA ALA A 28 -0.48 17.47 -14.25
C ALA A 28 0.15 16.28 -13.52
N ALA A 29 0.21 15.11 -14.17
CA ALA A 29 0.88 13.93 -13.64
C ALA A 29 2.38 14.15 -13.41
N LEU A 30 3.04 14.85 -14.34
CA LEU A 30 4.44 15.23 -14.19
C LEU A 30 4.64 16.23 -13.04
N ALA A 31 3.76 17.23 -12.91
CA ALA A 31 3.84 18.24 -11.84
C ALA A 31 3.66 17.62 -10.45
N ARG A 32 2.82 16.59 -10.32
CA ARG A 32 2.63 15.85 -9.06
C ARG A 32 3.90 15.13 -8.61
N ARG A 33 4.83 14.78 -9.50
CA ARG A 33 6.09 14.08 -9.16
C ARG A 33 7.21 15.01 -8.67
N GLY A 34 6.84 16.11 -8.03
CA GLY A 34 7.78 17.09 -7.46
C GLY A 34 8.38 16.68 -6.10
N PRO A 35 9.06 17.62 -5.41
CA PRO A 35 9.67 17.37 -4.10
C PRO A 35 8.68 16.88 -3.03
N ALA A 36 7.44 17.37 -3.06
CA ALA A 36 6.39 16.94 -2.13
C ALA A 36 6.09 15.44 -2.27
N PHE A 37 5.96 14.92 -3.50
CA PHE A 37 5.75 13.50 -3.76
C PHE A 37 6.93 12.64 -3.28
N VAL A 38 8.16 13.12 -3.47
CA VAL A 38 9.36 12.44 -2.97
C VAL A 38 9.31 12.36 -1.44
N GLY A 39 9.02 13.48 -0.77
CA GLY A 39 8.86 13.54 0.69
C GLY A 39 7.77 12.61 1.20
N GLU A 40 6.60 12.60 0.57
CA GLU A 40 5.48 11.70 0.92
C GLU A 40 5.85 10.23 0.72
N THR A 41 6.50 9.88 -0.40
CA THR A 41 6.95 8.50 -0.65
C THR A 41 8.01 8.05 0.36
N PHE A 42 8.93 8.93 0.76
CA PHE A 42 9.90 8.64 1.83
C PHE A 42 9.22 8.44 3.18
N ALA A 43 8.24 9.28 3.54
CA ALA A 43 7.50 9.14 4.78
C ALA A 43 6.74 7.81 4.84
N GLU A 44 6.13 7.39 3.73
CA GLU A 44 5.43 6.10 3.62
C GLU A 44 6.38 4.91 3.67
N ALA A 45 7.52 5.01 3.00
CA ALA A 45 8.56 3.99 3.09
C ALA A 45 9.08 3.88 4.52
N PHE A 46 9.28 5.01 5.21
CA PHE A 46 9.68 5.04 6.60
C PHE A 46 8.62 4.41 7.52
N GLU A 47 7.34 4.73 7.34
CA GLU A 47 6.26 4.07 8.09
C GLU A 47 6.24 2.56 7.84
N THR A 48 6.35 2.13 6.58
CA THR A 48 6.40 0.71 6.21
C THR A 48 7.62 0.03 6.85
N LEU A 49 8.77 0.72 6.89
CA LEU A 49 9.99 0.26 7.55
C LEU A 49 9.80 0.13 9.06
N LEU A 50 9.09 1.05 9.72
CA LEU A 50 8.77 0.92 11.14
C LEU A 50 7.87 -0.30 11.38
N ILE A 51 6.83 -0.48 10.56
CA ILE A 51 5.89 -1.60 10.69
C ILE A 51 6.60 -2.95 10.53
N GLY A 52 7.49 -3.10 9.55
CA GLY A 52 8.22 -4.36 9.34
C GLY A 52 9.49 -4.49 10.20
N GLY A 53 10.17 -3.40 10.50
CA GLY A 53 11.46 -3.39 11.19
C GLY A 53 11.33 -3.50 12.71
N THR A 54 10.36 -2.83 13.32
CA THR A 54 10.15 -2.88 14.78
C THR A 54 9.92 -4.31 15.28
N PRO A 55 9.08 -5.15 14.64
CA PRO A 55 8.89 -6.53 15.08
C PRO A 55 10.14 -7.40 14.91
N ILE A 56 10.97 -7.15 13.89
CA ILE A 56 12.26 -7.84 13.70
C ILE A 56 13.22 -7.49 14.84
N VAL A 57 13.36 -6.21 15.17
CA VAL A 57 14.17 -5.76 16.31
C VAL A 57 13.62 -6.32 17.62
N GLY A 58 12.29 -6.32 17.76
CA GLY A 58 11.56 -6.98 18.85
C GLY A 58 11.98 -8.43 19.05
N MET A 59 11.97 -9.22 17.98
CA MET A 59 12.38 -10.63 18.02
C MET A 59 13.86 -10.81 18.34
N LEU A 60 14.74 -10.05 17.66
CA LEU A 60 16.19 -10.27 17.72
C LEU A 60 16.84 -9.72 18.98
N TRP A 61 16.31 -8.62 19.54
CA TRP A 61 16.92 -7.94 20.69
C TRP A 61 16.09 -8.02 21.97
N TYR A 62 14.77 -8.02 21.86
CA TYR A 62 13.87 -8.08 23.02
C TYR A 62 13.29 -9.48 23.25
N GLY A 63 13.57 -10.44 22.36
CA GLY A 63 13.13 -11.82 22.50
C GLY A 63 11.65 -12.03 22.18
N TRP A 64 11.03 -11.14 21.38
CA TRP A 64 9.61 -11.26 21.06
C TRP A 64 9.28 -12.61 20.38
N SER A 65 8.13 -13.17 20.75
CA SER A 65 7.56 -14.38 20.15
C SER A 65 6.97 -14.10 18.77
N ALA A 66 6.81 -15.15 17.96
CA ALA A 66 6.16 -15.04 16.65
C ALA A 66 4.72 -14.49 16.76
N ASP A 67 4.00 -14.85 17.83
CA ASP A 67 2.66 -14.35 18.09
C ASP A 67 2.65 -12.86 18.45
N GLN A 68 3.69 -12.34 19.13
CA GLN A 68 3.84 -10.89 19.36
C GLN A 68 4.12 -10.12 18.06
N LEU A 69 4.90 -10.69 17.13
CA LEU A 69 5.10 -10.11 15.80
C LEU A 69 3.79 -10.07 15.01
N LEU A 70 3.00 -11.15 15.09
CA LEU A 70 1.69 -11.24 14.45
C LEU A 70 0.71 -10.24 15.04
N LEU A 71 0.69 -10.11 16.37
CA LEU A 71 -0.10 -9.10 17.08
C LEU A 71 0.27 -7.69 16.63
N PHE A 72 1.57 -7.38 16.52
CA PHE A 72 2.02 -6.08 16.03
C PHE A 72 1.53 -5.78 14.62
N LEU A 73 1.63 -6.76 13.72
CA LEU A 73 1.14 -6.65 12.36
C LEU A 73 -0.39 -6.46 12.31
N LEU A 74 -1.14 -7.21 13.10
CA LEU A 74 -2.60 -7.09 13.17
C LEU A 74 -3.03 -5.71 13.68
N VAL A 75 -2.45 -5.26 14.82
CA VAL A 75 -2.79 -3.96 15.41
C VAL A 75 -2.41 -2.82 14.46
N GLY A 76 -1.21 -2.85 13.87
CA GLY A 76 -0.79 -1.84 12.91
C GLY A 76 -1.69 -1.79 11.67
N THR A 77 -2.09 -2.95 11.16
CA THR A 77 -2.94 -3.04 9.97
C THR A 77 -4.37 -2.55 10.26
N TRP A 78 -4.97 -2.96 11.37
CA TRP A 78 -6.30 -2.48 11.77
C TRP A 78 -6.31 -0.99 12.11
N THR A 79 -5.29 -0.50 12.81
CA THR A 79 -5.17 0.93 13.11
C THR A 79 -5.12 1.74 11.81
N ALA A 80 -4.31 1.32 10.83
CA ALA A 80 -4.25 1.97 9.53
C ALA A 80 -5.58 1.89 8.73
N MET A 81 -6.29 0.75 8.77
CA MET A 81 -7.62 0.62 8.13
C MET A 81 -8.65 1.56 8.76
N LEU A 82 -8.73 1.58 10.10
CA LEU A 82 -9.65 2.46 10.83
C LEU A 82 -9.34 3.93 10.57
N LEU A 83 -8.06 4.29 10.48
CA LEU A 83 -7.66 5.66 10.18
C LEU A 83 -7.99 6.06 8.75
N ASP A 84 -7.83 5.17 7.77
CA ASP A 84 -8.30 5.44 6.41
C ASP A 84 -9.82 5.60 6.34
N PHE A 85 -10.58 4.86 7.17
CA PHE A 85 -12.02 5.07 7.29
C PHE A 85 -12.34 6.45 7.88
N VAL A 86 -11.64 6.85 8.95
CA VAL A 86 -11.77 8.19 9.54
C VAL A 86 -11.43 9.28 8.53
N LYS A 87 -10.37 9.11 7.72
CA LYS A 87 -10.03 10.04 6.63
C LYS A 87 -11.14 10.13 5.60
N TYR A 88 -11.70 8.99 5.18
CA TYR A 88 -12.80 8.97 4.24
C TYR A 88 -14.03 9.71 4.79
N LEU A 89 -14.41 9.48 6.04
CA LEU A 89 -15.55 10.18 6.66
C LEU A 89 -15.28 11.68 6.88
N ALA A 90 -14.07 12.05 7.27
CA ALA A 90 -13.72 13.43 7.60
C ALA A 90 -13.35 14.29 6.39
N ALA A 91 -12.93 13.68 5.29
CA ALA A 91 -12.37 14.34 4.12
C ALA A 91 -12.66 13.59 2.79
N ALA A 92 -13.88 13.05 2.63
CA ALA A 92 -14.31 12.25 1.47
C ALA A 92 -13.88 12.87 0.12
N GLY A 93 -14.17 14.16 -0.10
CA GLY A 93 -13.81 14.85 -1.34
C GLY A 93 -12.30 14.89 -1.62
N ALA A 94 -11.46 14.95 -0.59
CA ALA A 94 -10.01 14.89 -0.75
C ALA A 94 -9.53 13.46 -1.08
N VAL A 95 -10.18 12.44 -0.54
CA VAL A 95 -9.91 11.03 -0.86
C VAL A 95 -10.36 10.69 -2.29
N GLU A 96 -11.51 11.19 -2.72
CA GLU A 96 -12.01 11.00 -4.08
C GLU A 96 -11.12 11.69 -5.12
N ARG A 97 -10.66 12.92 -4.83
CA ARG A 97 -9.66 13.59 -5.68
C ARG A 97 -8.35 12.81 -5.75
N PHE A 98 -7.89 12.25 -4.63
CA PHE A 98 -6.70 11.40 -4.63
C PHE A 98 -6.90 10.16 -5.51
N ALA A 99 -8.05 9.48 -5.39
CA ALA A 99 -8.41 8.32 -6.20
C ALA A 99 -8.43 8.65 -7.71
N ALA A 100 -9.05 9.77 -8.08
CA ALA A 100 -9.10 10.24 -9.47
C ALA A 100 -7.71 10.60 -10.00
N ALA A 101 -6.93 11.37 -9.25
CA ALA A 101 -5.57 11.75 -9.63
C ALA A 101 -4.65 10.53 -9.80
N LYS A 102 -4.78 9.53 -8.91
CA LYS A 102 -4.03 8.27 -8.98
C LYS A 102 -4.36 7.47 -10.24
N PHE A 103 -5.63 7.46 -10.66
CA PHE A 103 -6.06 6.79 -11.90
C PHE A 103 -5.50 7.48 -13.14
N ASP A 104 -5.57 8.82 -13.19
CA ASP A 104 -4.98 9.58 -14.29
C ASP A 104 -3.46 9.43 -14.35
N ASP A 105 -2.78 9.43 -13.19
CA ASP A 105 -1.35 9.17 -13.11
C ASP A 105 -1.02 7.77 -13.62
N TRP A 106 -1.75 6.75 -13.15
CA TRP A 106 -1.54 5.36 -13.58
C TRP A 106 -1.65 5.22 -15.09
N HIS A 107 -2.73 5.75 -15.68
CA HIS A 107 -2.89 5.78 -17.14
C HIS A 107 -1.67 6.44 -17.79
N VAL A 108 -1.28 7.65 -17.34
CA VAL A 108 -0.18 8.39 -17.95
C VAL A 108 1.10 7.56 -17.96
N TRP A 109 1.45 6.93 -16.84
CA TRP A 109 2.69 6.15 -16.74
C TRP A 109 2.64 4.85 -17.55
N VAL A 110 1.47 4.24 -17.72
CA VAL A 110 1.27 3.09 -18.60
C VAL A 110 1.49 3.48 -20.07
N VAL A 111 0.93 4.60 -20.51
CA VAL A 111 1.13 5.11 -21.88
C VAL A 111 2.57 5.55 -22.10
N VAL A 112 3.20 6.22 -21.13
CA VAL A 112 4.65 6.54 -21.17
C VAL A 112 5.48 5.27 -21.36
N GLY A 113 5.19 4.22 -20.61
CA GLY A 113 5.90 2.94 -20.71
C GLY A 113 5.81 2.33 -22.10
N ALA A 114 4.62 2.35 -22.72
CA ALA A 114 4.41 1.86 -24.08
C ALA A 114 5.14 2.73 -25.13
N LEU A 115 4.95 4.06 -25.07
CA LEU A 115 5.58 4.99 -26.01
C LEU A 115 7.11 4.93 -25.96
N ARG A 116 7.71 4.79 -24.77
CA ARG A 116 9.16 4.63 -24.61
C ARG A 116 9.71 3.38 -25.26
N ARG A 117 8.91 2.32 -25.35
CA ARG A 117 9.27 1.07 -26.03
C ARG A 117 8.90 1.06 -27.51
N GLY A 118 8.33 2.15 -28.03
CA GLY A 118 7.80 2.21 -29.39
C GLY A 118 6.57 1.33 -29.60
N GLU A 119 5.87 0.95 -28.53
CA GLU A 119 4.68 0.11 -28.58
C GLU A 119 3.41 0.97 -28.78
N SER A 120 2.51 0.51 -29.64
CA SER A 120 1.17 1.08 -29.83
C SER A 120 0.10 0.43 -28.95
N GLU A 121 0.50 -0.49 -28.08
CA GLU A 121 -0.39 -1.28 -27.23
C GLU A 121 0.03 -1.20 -25.77
N ALA A 122 -0.95 -1.26 -24.88
CA ALA A 122 -0.76 -1.34 -23.43
C ALA A 122 -1.64 -2.43 -22.83
N ALA A 123 -1.36 -2.85 -21.60
CA ALA A 123 -2.21 -3.83 -20.92
C ALA A 123 -3.64 -3.27 -20.74
N ALA A 124 -4.64 -3.97 -21.27
CA ALA A 124 -6.03 -3.52 -21.34
C ALA A 124 -6.62 -3.19 -19.95
N GLU A 125 -6.24 -3.99 -18.95
CA GLU A 125 -6.66 -3.82 -17.55
C GLU A 125 -6.20 -2.47 -16.98
N HIS A 126 -5.01 -2.02 -17.36
CA HIS A 126 -4.44 -0.78 -16.85
C HIS A 126 -5.09 0.49 -17.42
N LEU A 127 -5.86 0.37 -18.52
CA LEU A 127 -6.55 1.48 -19.15
C LEU A 127 -7.94 1.74 -18.51
N ARG A 128 -8.54 0.73 -17.85
CA ARG A 128 -9.96 0.74 -17.48
C ARG A 128 -10.26 0.70 -15.96
N VAL A 129 -9.26 0.46 -15.11
CA VAL A 129 -9.50 0.28 -13.66
C VAL A 129 -9.83 1.59 -12.97
N GLN A 130 -11.10 1.83 -12.64
CA GLN A 130 -11.49 2.92 -11.74
C GLN A 130 -11.31 2.50 -10.28
N HIS A 131 -10.58 3.32 -9.50
CA HIS A 131 -10.49 3.10 -8.07
C HIS A 131 -11.76 3.65 -7.39
N GLN A 132 -12.53 2.78 -6.75
CA GLN A 132 -13.73 3.13 -5.99
C GLN A 132 -13.44 3.02 -4.48
N PRO A 133 -13.18 4.14 -3.77
CA PRO A 133 -12.84 4.12 -2.35
C PRO A 133 -13.87 3.41 -1.48
N ALA A 134 -15.16 3.61 -1.75
CA ALA A 134 -16.25 3.00 -1.00
C ALA A 134 -16.23 1.47 -1.06
N LEU A 135 -16.03 0.90 -2.26
CA LEU A 135 -15.87 -0.55 -2.42
C LEU A 135 -14.61 -1.05 -1.71
N GLY A 136 -13.52 -0.27 -1.76
CA GLY A 136 -12.29 -0.56 -1.02
C GLY A 136 -12.52 -0.71 0.49
N MET A 137 -13.31 0.17 1.11
CA MET A 137 -13.65 0.05 2.53
C MET A 137 -14.42 -1.24 2.84
N LEU A 138 -15.39 -1.60 2.00
CA LEU A 138 -16.15 -2.84 2.18
C LEU A 138 -15.24 -4.07 2.07
N VAL A 139 -14.33 -4.08 1.10
CA VAL A 139 -13.32 -5.14 0.95
C VAL A 139 -12.41 -5.19 2.18
N ASP A 140 -11.94 -4.05 2.68
CA ASP A 140 -11.09 -4.00 3.88
C ASP A 140 -11.81 -4.60 5.10
N LEU A 141 -13.06 -4.22 5.34
CA LEU A 141 -13.84 -4.72 6.47
C LEU A 141 -14.17 -6.21 6.33
N ALA A 142 -14.60 -6.65 5.14
CA ALA A 142 -14.97 -8.04 4.91
C ALA A 142 -13.74 -8.96 4.94
N CYS A 143 -12.74 -8.69 4.11
CA CYS A 143 -11.52 -9.51 4.02
C CYS A 143 -10.67 -9.38 5.28
N GLY A 144 -10.52 -8.17 5.83
CA GLY A 144 -9.78 -7.94 7.07
C GLY A 144 -10.48 -8.54 8.28
N GLY A 145 -11.80 -8.40 8.39
CA GLY A 145 -12.62 -9.01 9.44
C GLY A 145 -12.55 -10.53 9.44
N VAL A 146 -12.83 -11.15 8.28
CA VAL A 146 -12.76 -12.61 8.12
C VAL A 146 -11.34 -13.10 8.37
N GLY A 147 -10.32 -12.51 7.73
CA GLY A 147 -8.93 -12.90 7.91
C GLY A 147 -8.48 -12.83 9.36
N THR A 148 -8.83 -11.75 10.07
CA THR A 148 -8.49 -11.58 11.49
C THR A 148 -9.21 -12.59 12.36
N LEU A 149 -10.51 -12.84 12.13
CA LEU A 149 -11.28 -13.82 12.89
C LEU A 149 -10.63 -15.21 12.83
N PHE A 150 -10.27 -15.67 11.63
CA PHE A 150 -9.63 -16.97 11.46
C PHE A 150 -8.21 -17.01 12.03
N ILE A 151 -7.43 -15.93 11.91
CA ILE A 151 -6.13 -15.83 12.58
C ILE A 151 -6.30 -15.96 14.10
N LEU A 152 -7.26 -15.24 14.70
CA LEU A 152 -7.52 -15.31 16.13
C LEU A 152 -7.99 -16.71 16.56
N LEU A 153 -8.87 -17.35 15.80
CA LEU A 153 -9.31 -18.73 16.06
C LEU A 153 -8.13 -19.71 15.99
N ALA A 154 -7.28 -19.59 14.98
CA ALA A 154 -6.08 -20.43 14.83
C ALA A 154 -5.09 -20.21 15.97
N VAL A 155 -4.95 -18.97 16.47
CA VAL A 155 -4.11 -18.64 17.62
C VAL A 155 -4.68 -19.25 18.91
N HIS A 156 -5.97 -19.09 19.18
CA HIS A 156 -6.63 -19.56 20.41
C HIS A 156 -6.82 -21.07 20.47
N ALA A 157 -6.94 -21.75 19.33
CA ALA A 157 -7.05 -23.21 19.28
C ALA A 157 -5.72 -23.91 19.63
N GLY A 158 -4.58 -23.21 19.57
CA GLY A 158 -3.28 -23.75 19.93
C GLY A 158 -2.93 -23.56 21.41
N PRO A 159 -1.92 -24.28 21.94
CA PRO A 159 -1.43 -24.15 23.32
C PRO A 159 -0.65 -22.85 23.58
N GLY A 160 -0.87 -21.82 22.76
CA GLY A 160 -0.11 -20.58 22.79
C GLY A 160 -0.50 -19.65 23.95
N PRO A 161 0.34 -18.65 24.24
CA PRO A 161 0.08 -17.68 25.29
C PRO A 161 -1.17 -16.86 24.98
N GLY A 162 -1.94 -16.56 26.02
CA GLY A 162 -3.14 -15.74 25.88
C GLY A 162 -2.81 -14.30 25.45
N LEU A 163 -3.80 -13.57 24.93
CA LEU A 163 -3.66 -12.17 24.49
C LEU A 163 -3.06 -11.25 25.58
N ARG A 164 -3.42 -11.50 26.84
CA ARG A 164 -2.89 -10.79 28.01
C ARG A 164 -1.39 -11.03 28.22
N GLU A 165 -0.92 -12.24 27.95
CA GLU A 165 0.48 -12.63 28.10
C GLU A 165 1.33 -12.04 26.97
N LEU A 166 0.81 -12.05 25.74
CA LEU A 166 1.45 -11.37 24.60
C LEU A 166 1.69 -9.88 24.86
N LEU A 167 0.73 -9.24 25.55
CA LEU A 167 0.79 -7.84 25.93
C LEU A 167 1.47 -7.59 27.28
N ALA A 168 1.92 -8.61 28.02
CA ALA A 168 2.53 -8.39 29.34
C ALA A 168 3.89 -7.68 29.24
N GLU A 169 4.57 -7.84 28.10
CA GLU A 169 5.88 -7.27 27.88
C GLU A 169 5.82 -5.77 27.58
N ARG A 170 6.54 -4.97 28.39
CA ARG A 170 6.55 -3.50 28.26
C ARG A 170 7.07 -3.02 26.90
N SER A 171 8.05 -3.71 26.33
CA SER A 171 8.63 -3.38 25.02
C SER A 171 7.57 -3.43 23.91
N VAL A 172 6.71 -4.46 23.92
CA VAL A 172 5.57 -4.62 23.00
C VAL A 172 4.56 -3.51 23.20
N GLN A 173 4.18 -3.23 24.45
CA GLN A 173 3.22 -2.17 24.77
C GLN A 173 3.68 -0.79 24.27
N TRP A 174 4.93 -0.42 24.57
CA TRP A 174 5.49 0.88 24.15
C TRP A 174 5.62 0.98 22.64
N SER A 175 6.01 -0.10 21.96
CA SER A 175 6.15 -0.12 20.51
C SER A 175 4.78 0.00 19.83
N LEU A 176 3.78 -0.75 20.31
CA LEU A 176 2.39 -0.65 19.81
C LEU A 176 1.81 0.73 20.06
N GLY A 177 1.95 1.25 21.28
CA GLY A 177 1.50 2.59 21.65
C GLY A 177 2.16 3.67 20.79
N GLY A 178 3.48 3.56 20.57
CA GLY A 178 4.24 4.45 19.70
C GLY A 178 3.74 4.42 18.25
N LEU A 179 3.53 3.22 17.69
CA LEU A 179 2.99 3.06 16.33
C LEU A 179 1.61 3.70 16.21
N VAL A 180 0.70 3.40 17.14
CA VAL A 180 -0.67 3.92 17.12
C VAL A 180 -0.68 5.44 17.24
N VAL A 181 0.08 6.01 18.20
CA VAL A 181 0.19 7.46 18.37
C VAL A 181 0.77 8.13 17.13
N TYR A 182 1.79 7.53 16.52
CA TYR A 182 2.38 8.02 15.28
C TYR A 182 1.35 8.06 14.13
N GLN A 183 0.63 6.97 13.90
CA GLN A 183 -0.39 6.88 12.84
C GLN A 183 -1.57 7.85 13.09
N LEU A 184 -2.00 7.98 14.34
CA LEU A 184 -3.01 8.96 14.74
C LEU A 184 -2.54 10.39 14.47
N ALA A 185 -1.31 10.73 14.83
CA ALA A 185 -0.74 12.06 14.61
C ALA A 185 -0.66 12.41 13.11
N LEU A 186 -0.19 11.47 12.28
CA LEU A 186 -0.15 11.65 10.83
C LEU A 186 -1.54 11.84 10.23
N THR A 187 -2.51 11.03 10.66
CA THR A 187 -3.89 11.11 10.19
C THR A 187 -4.55 12.42 10.60
N ALA A 188 -4.38 12.83 11.85
CA ALA A 188 -4.89 14.11 12.35
C ALA A 188 -4.28 15.29 11.59
N TRP A 189 -2.96 15.25 11.35
CA TRP A 189 -2.27 16.26 10.54
C TRP A 189 -2.83 16.35 9.13
N GLU A 190 -3.03 15.20 8.45
CA GLU A 190 -3.57 15.15 7.10
C GLU A 190 -5.01 15.71 7.03
N ILE A 191 -5.86 15.35 7.99
CA ILE A 191 -7.23 15.88 8.09
C ILE A 191 -7.21 17.40 8.33
N VAL A 192 -6.38 17.89 9.25
CA VAL A 192 -6.23 19.33 9.52
C VAL A 192 -5.72 20.07 8.28
N ARG A 193 -4.73 19.51 7.58
CA ARG A 193 -4.21 20.04 6.31
C ARG A 193 -5.33 20.15 5.27
N CYS A 194 -6.12 19.10 5.08
CA CYS A 194 -7.21 19.12 4.10
C CYS A 194 -8.36 20.05 4.48
N ARG A 195 -8.63 20.25 5.77
CA ARG A 195 -9.60 21.26 6.22
C ARG A 195 -9.12 22.70 5.97
N ARG A 196 -7.82 22.95 6.05
CA ARG A 196 -7.24 24.29 5.78
C ARG A 196 -7.23 24.63 4.29
N TRP A 197 -7.05 23.62 3.41
CA TRP A 197 -6.96 23.82 1.96
C TRP A 197 -7.88 22.85 1.21
N PRO A 198 -9.22 23.01 1.31
CA PRO A 198 -10.17 22.02 0.85
C PRO A 198 -10.22 21.83 -0.66
N GLU A 199 -9.83 22.84 -1.45
CA GLU A 199 -9.90 22.77 -2.91
C GLU A 199 -8.72 22.02 -3.53
N THR A 200 -7.53 22.14 -2.93
CA THR A 200 -6.29 21.59 -3.48
C THR A 200 -5.79 20.37 -2.73
N CYS A 201 -6.30 20.09 -1.53
CA CYS A 201 -5.84 18.94 -0.76
C CYS A 201 -6.27 17.62 -1.41
N VAL A 202 -5.34 16.69 -1.43
CA VAL A 202 -5.56 15.26 -1.68
C VAL A 202 -5.21 14.52 -0.40
N ALA A 203 -6.10 13.61 0.00
CA ALA A 203 -5.90 12.77 1.18
C ALA A 203 -5.65 11.34 0.73
N LYS A 204 -4.50 10.79 1.10
CA LYS A 204 -4.17 9.42 0.74
C LYS A 204 -4.90 8.45 1.65
N ALA A 205 -5.65 7.55 1.00
CA ALA A 205 -6.24 6.38 1.63
C ALA A 205 -5.96 5.16 0.75
N THR A 206 -5.54 4.05 1.36
CA THR A 206 -5.26 2.79 0.66
C THR A 206 -6.32 1.76 1.00
N LEU A 207 -7.55 2.11 0.62
CA LEU A 207 -8.75 1.32 0.87
C LEU A 207 -8.80 0.07 -0.03
N GLY A 208 -9.05 -1.07 0.59
CA GLY A 208 -9.23 -2.39 -0.03
C GLY A 208 -7.98 -3.27 -0.06
N ILE A 209 -6.78 -2.68 -0.04
CA ILE A 209 -5.53 -3.43 -0.17
C ILE A 209 -5.16 -4.10 1.16
N ARG A 210 -5.42 -3.45 2.30
CA ARG A 210 -4.97 -3.96 3.60
C ARG A 210 -5.77 -5.15 4.07
N GLY A 211 -7.09 -5.14 3.91
CA GLY A 211 -7.94 -6.29 4.25
C GLY A 211 -7.68 -7.48 3.34
N LEU A 212 -7.40 -7.24 2.06
CA LEU A 212 -6.96 -8.31 1.15
C LEU A 212 -5.61 -8.90 1.59
N GLY A 213 -4.67 -8.04 2.04
CA GLY A 213 -3.42 -8.47 2.67
C GLY A 213 -3.64 -9.35 3.91
N LEU A 214 -4.52 -8.95 4.83
CA LEU A 214 -4.86 -9.77 6.01
C LEU A 214 -5.53 -11.10 5.63
N PHE A 215 -6.39 -11.09 4.62
CA PHE A 215 -7.04 -12.30 4.14
C PHE A 215 -6.03 -13.28 3.54
N LEU A 216 -5.03 -12.80 2.81
CA LEU A 216 -3.93 -13.65 2.33
C LEU A 216 -3.03 -14.13 3.48
N LEU A 217 -2.74 -13.25 4.44
CA LEU A 217 -1.97 -13.58 5.64
C LEU A 217 -2.64 -14.70 6.45
N MET A 218 -3.98 -14.73 6.52
CA MET A 218 -4.73 -15.80 7.18
C MET A 218 -4.37 -17.17 6.62
N PHE A 219 -4.35 -17.36 5.30
CA PHE A 219 -3.97 -18.64 4.70
C PHE A 219 -2.54 -19.03 5.09
N LEU A 220 -1.62 -18.07 5.07
CA LEU A 220 -0.25 -18.30 5.50
C LEU A 220 -0.21 -18.76 6.97
N VAL A 221 -0.88 -18.05 7.88
CA VAL A 221 -0.91 -18.42 9.31
C VAL A 221 -1.53 -19.80 9.54
N VAL A 222 -2.65 -20.10 8.88
CA VAL A 222 -3.34 -21.41 9.00
C VAL A 222 -2.46 -22.54 8.49
N MET A 223 -1.91 -22.42 7.27
CA MET A 223 -1.02 -23.42 6.69
C MET A 223 0.20 -23.68 7.57
N LEU A 224 0.76 -22.63 8.16
CA LEU A 224 1.94 -22.77 9.01
C LEU A 224 1.63 -23.44 10.33
N ARG A 225 0.46 -23.21 10.92
CA ARG A 225 0.08 -23.90 12.16
C ARG A 225 -0.11 -25.40 11.94
N GLU A 226 -0.60 -25.81 10.78
CA GLU A 226 -0.67 -27.23 10.42
C GLU A 226 0.72 -27.85 10.24
N GLN A 227 1.70 -27.09 9.71
CA GLN A 227 3.05 -27.59 9.42
C GLN A 227 4.04 -27.46 10.58
N ALA A 228 3.83 -26.51 11.51
CA ALA A 228 4.87 -26.09 12.45
C ALA A 228 5.23 -27.11 13.54
N GLY A 229 4.40 -28.14 13.78
CA GLY A 229 4.62 -29.06 14.90
C GLY A 229 4.75 -28.33 16.25
N GLU A 230 5.29 -29.02 17.27
CA GLU A 230 5.46 -28.42 18.61
C GLU A 230 6.64 -27.43 18.70
N THR A 231 7.58 -27.47 17.75
CA THR A 231 8.77 -26.61 17.76
C THR A 231 8.46 -25.30 17.03
N GLY A 232 8.04 -24.28 17.77
CA GLY A 232 7.67 -22.94 17.27
C GLY A 232 8.75 -22.17 16.46
N GLU A 233 9.86 -22.80 16.08
CA GLU A 233 10.90 -22.27 15.18
C GLU A 233 10.36 -21.97 13.78
N ILE A 234 9.47 -22.80 13.24
CA ILE A 234 8.88 -22.59 11.91
C ILE A 234 8.06 -21.29 11.89
N SER A 235 7.24 -21.07 12.91
CA SER A 235 6.44 -19.84 13.05
C SER A 235 7.33 -18.60 13.18
N ARG A 236 8.47 -18.69 13.89
CA ARG A 236 9.45 -17.60 13.98
C ARG A 236 10.06 -17.27 12.62
N GLY A 237 10.54 -18.28 11.89
CA GLY A 237 11.15 -18.09 10.57
C GLY A 237 10.20 -17.44 9.56
N VAL A 238 8.92 -17.79 9.61
CA VAL A 238 7.95 -17.22 8.67
C VAL A 238 7.54 -15.81 9.08
N MET A 239 7.30 -15.54 10.37
CA MET A 239 7.03 -14.17 10.80
C MET A 239 8.21 -13.25 10.51
N LEU A 240 9.44 -13.73 10.63
CA LEU A 240 10.64 -13.00 10.20
C LEU A 240 10.63 -12.75 8.69
N THR A 241 10.25 -13.75 7.89
CA THR A 241 10.13 -13.62 6.43
C THR A 241 9.06 -12.60 6.03
N VAL A 242 7.87 -12.64 6.63
CA VAL A 242 6.78 -11.69 6.35
C VAL A 242 7.22 -10.27 6.69
N ASN A 243 7.77 -10.05 7.88
CA ASN A 243 8.27 -8.73 8.27
C ASN A 243 9.46 -8.28 7.41
N GLY A 244 10.34 -9.21 7.04
CA GLY A 244 11.45 -8.95 6.12
C GLY A 244 10.98 -8.53 4.73
N LEU A 245 9.91 -9.13 4.21
CA LEU A 245 9.27 -8.71 2.96
C LEU A 245 8.67 -7.30 3.08
N ILE A 246 8.06 -6.95 4.22
CA ILE A 246 7.55 -5.59 4.48
C ILE A 246 8.71 -4.57 4.46
N VAL A 247 9.84 -4.90 5.12
CA VAL A 247 11.06 -4.06 5.06
C VAL A 247 11.59 -3.95 3.63
N ALA A 248 11.64 -5.06 2.89
CA ALA A 248 12.08 -5.05 1.50
C ALA A 248 11.17 -4.16 0.62
N LEU A 249 9.84 -4.22 0.82
CA LEU A 249 8.89 -3.34 0.14
C LEU A 249 9.16 -1.86 0.44
N ALA A 250 9.48 -1.51 1.69
CA ALA A 250 9.87 -0.15 2.05
C ALA A 250 11.11 0.32 1.29
N VAL A 251 12.14 -0.53 1.21
CA VAL A 251 13.37 -0.26 0.46
C VAL A 251 13.08 -0.13 -1.03
N PHE A 252 12.27 -1.03 -1.60
CA PHE A 252 11.88 -0.96 -3.01
C PHE A 252 11.08 0.30 -3.34
N ASN A 253 10.24 0.80 -2.44
CA ASN A 253 9.55 2.07 -2.63
C ASN A 253 10.54 3.25 -2.76
N VAL A 254 11.60 3.26 -1.95
CA VAL A 254 12.67 4.28 -2.04
C VAL A 254 13.50 4.12 -3.31
N VAL A 255 13.95 2.90 -3.62
CA VAL A 255 14.72 2.62 -4.85
C VAL A 255 13.89 2.93 -6.09
N GLY A 256 12.58 2.67 -6.05
CA GLY A 256 11.63 3.00 -7.09
C GLY A 256 11.67 4.48 -7.45
N LEU A 257 11.85 5.39 -6.49
CA LEU A 257 12.01 6.82 -6.77
C LEU A 257 13.20 7.12 -7.71
N MET A 258 14.28 6.34 -7.62
CA MET A 258 15.42 6.51 -8.53
C MET A 258 15.08 6.08 -9.96
N TRP A 259 14.34 4.99 -10.13
CA TRP A 259 13.87 4.55 -11.45
C TRP A 259 12.94 5.60 -12.06
N LEU A 260 12.02 6.13 -11.26
CA LEU A 260 11.03 7.11 -11.70
C LEU A 260 11.65 8.42 -12.21
N ARG A 261 12.91 8.74 -11.86
CA ARG A 261 13.63 9.89 -12.44
C ARG A 261 13.83 9.77 -13.95
N GLY A 262 14.06 8.57 -14.46
CA GLY A 262 14.22 8.35 -15.90
C GLY A 262 12.91 8.57 -16.66
N GLU A 263 11.80 8.08 -16.12
CA GLU A 263 10.47 8.24 -16.72
C GLU A 263 10.00 9.69 -16.69
N THR A 264 10.19 10.37 -15.56
CA THR A 264 9.82 11.79 -15.42
C THR A 264 10.64 12.70 -16.31
N ARG A 265 11.94 12.40 -16.50
CA ARG A 265 12.79 13.12 -17.46
C ARG A 265 12.31 12.93 -18.89
N TRP A 266 12.05 11.68 -19.29
CA TRP A 266 11.56 11.38 -20.63
C TRP A 266 10.23 12.07 -20.91
N LEU A 267 9.27 12.03 -19.97
CA LEU A 267 7.98 12.69 -20.14
C LEU A 267 8.13 14.21 -20.28
N ARG A 268 9.06 14.81 -19.54
CA ARG A 268 9.36 16.24 -19.66
C ARG A 268 9.85 16.59 -21.06
N GLU A 269 10.84 15.85 -21.57
CA GLU A 269 11.40 16.04 -22.92
C GLU A 269 10.32 15.84 -23.99
N TYR A 270 9.52 14.78 -23.89
CA TYR A 270 8.38 14.52 -24.79
C TYR A 270 7.38 15.69 -24.85
N LEU A 271 7.00 16.23 -23.69
CA LEU A 271 6.06 17.36 -23.62
C LEU A 271 6.67 18.65 -24.18
N GLU A 272 7.98 18.87 -24.00
CA GLU A 272 8.68 20.00 -24.59
C GLU A 272 8.75 19.93 -26.12
N GLU A 273 9.09 18.77 -26.68
CA GLU A 273 9.11 18.54 -28.12
C GLU A 273 7.75 18.79 -28.76
N ARG A 274 6.67 18.27 -28.14
CA ARG A 274 5.30 18.49 -28.60
C ARG A 274 4.90 19.97 -28.57
N ARG A 275 5.30 20.71 -27.53
CA ARG A 275 5.05 22.16 -27.46
C ARG A 275 5.81 22.94 -28.53
N ARG A 276 7.01 22.49 -28.91
CA ARG A 276 7.78 23.11 -30.01
C ARG A 276 7.15 22.82 -31.36
N ALA A 277 6.67 21.61 -31.60
CA ALA A 277 6.00 21.22 -32.84
C ALA A 277 4.63 21.90 -33.06
N ALA A 278 4.01 22.43 -32.00
CA ALA A 278 2.73 23.14 -32.06
C ALA A 278 2.88 24.66 -32.23
N ARG A 279 4.12 25.19 -32.24
CA ARG A 279 4.44 26.60 -32.50
C ARG A 279 4.89 26.77 -33.94
#